data_AF-A0A2D6NEC7-F1
#
_entry.id   AF-A0A2D6NEC7-F1
#
_cell.length_a   1.000
_cell.length_b   1.000
_cell.length_c   1.000
_cell.angle_alpha   90.00
_cell.angle_beta   90.00
_cell.angle_gamma   90.00
#
_symmetry.space_group_name_H-M   'P 1'
#
loop_
_entity.id
_entity.type
_entity.pdbx_description
1 polymer ?
#
loop_
_entity_poly.entity_id
_entity_poly.type
_entity_poly.pdbx_seq_one_letter_code
_entity_poly.pdbx_strand_id
1 'polypeptide(L)'
;MVEVDYRRERLETLTRLRRKKEIELKDLEEKKKKELEEAEEIIRSETEDAKQEEIIEQLKQKEAEGNKNLEETIAENNVQEEIIPSEEEINQRSNLYTGLKETFEKVQQGEYINSTERETFYKTQEALNSQQAEEDDFGYIERSKQVIESINQTLHTSTYKKEDDH
;
A
#
# COMPACT_ATOMS: atom_id res chain seq x y z
N MET A 1 32.06 38.13 93.24
CA MET A 1 32.20 38.95 92.02
C MET A 1 33.09 38.28 91.00
N VAL A 2 34.35 37.93 91.32
CA VAL A 2 35.31 37.27 90.39
C VAL A 2 34.76 35.99 89.69
N GLU A 3 34.04 35.13 90.40
CA GLU A 3 33.45 33.91 89.78
C GLU A 3 32.30 34.21 88.79
N VAL A 4 31.61 35.33 88.97
CA VAL A 4 30.51 35.75 88.07
C VAL A 4 31.08 36.29 86.77
N ASP A 5 32.18 37.05 86.84
CA ASP A 5 32.87 37.59 85.67
C ASP A 5 33.48 36.45 84.83
N TYR A 6 34.13 35.47 85.46
CA TYR A 6 34.65 34.29 84.77
C TYR A 6 33.54 33.47 84.07
N ARG A 7 32.37 33.33 84.70
CA ARG A 7 31.22 32.65 84.07
C ARG A 7 30.66 33.45 82.89
N ARG A 8 30.63 34.79 82.98
CA ARG A 8 30.18 35.66 81.88
C ARG A 8 31.12 35.57 80.68
N GLU A 9 32.43 35.66 80.88
CA GLU A 9 33.44 35.51 79.82
C GLU A 9 33.36 34.14 79.13
N ARG A 10 33.16 33.07 79.91
CA ARG A 10 33.00 31.72 79.37
C ARG A 10 31.70 31.58 78.56
N LEU A 11 30.59 32.16 79.03
CA LEU A 11 29.31 32.15 78.30
C LEU A 11 29.41 32.93 76.99
N GLU A 12 30.06 34.10 76.99
CA GLU A 12 30.31 34.88 75.78
C GLU A 12 31.16 34.10 74.78
N THR A 13 32.21 33.43 75.25
CA THR A 13 33.08 32.59 74.42
C THR A 13 32.28 31.44 73.77
N LEU A 14 31.46 30.72 74.54
CA LEU A 14 30.59 29.66 74.02
C LEU A 14 29.56 30.19 73.01
N THR A 15 29.00 31.37 73.27
CA THR A 15 28.04 32.01 72.37
C THR A 15 28.67 32.39 71.03
N ARG A 16 29.90 32.93 71.04
CA ARG A 16 30.66 33.22 69.82
C ARG A 16 30.99 31.94 69.05
N LEU A 17 31.38 30.88 69.75
CA LEU A 17 31.72 29.59 69.16
C LEU A 17 30.51 28.93 68.50
N ARG A 18 29.35 28.99 69.16
CA ARG A 18 28.07 28.53 68.61
C ARG A 18 27.70 29.29 67.34
N ARG A 19 27.77 30.62 67.36
CA ARG A 19 27.48 31.45 66.18
C ARG A 19 28.41 31.16 65.01
N LYS A 20 29.71 30.94 65.28
CA LYS A 20 30.67 30.53 64.24
C LYS A 20 30.29 29.19 63.62
N LYS A 21 29.89 28.21 64.43
CA LYS A 21 29.44 26.89 63.95
C LYS A 21 28.15 26.94 63.16
N GLU A 22 27.20 27.80 63.55
CA GLU A 22 25.95 28.00 62.79
C GLU A 22 26.20 28.63 61.41
N ILE A 23 27.17 29.53 61.29
CA ILE A 23 27.58 30.11 60.00
C ILE A 23 28.27 29.03 59.14
N GLU A 24 29.25 28.30 59.70
CA GLU A 24 29.93 27.22 58.99
C GLU A 24 28.96 26.14 58.48
N LEU A 25 27.92 25.82 59.25
CA LEU A 25 26.89 24.87 58.84
C LEU A 25 26.04 25.40 57.68
N LYS A 26 25.63 26.67 57.73
CA LYS A 26 24.87 27.29 56.63
C LYS A 26 25.68 27.37 55.34
N ASP A 27 26.97 27.70 55.45
CA ASP A 27 27.87 27.75 54.29
C ASP A 27 28.03 26.35 53.66
N LEU A 28 28.11 25.29 54.48
CA LEU A 28 28.14 23.91 53.99
C LEU A 28 26.82 23.48 53.33
N GLU A 29 25.68 23.88 53.90
CA GLU A 29 24.36 23.60 53.32
C GLU A 29 24.20 24.30 51.96
N GLU A 30 24.59 25.57 51.85
CA GLU A 30 24.52 26.30 50.58
C GLU A 30 25.47 25.71 49.53
N LYS A 31 26.69 25.34 49.92
CA LYS A 31 27.66 24.71 49.00
C LYS A 31 27.14 23.38 48.46
N LYS A 32 26.60 22.52 49.32
CA LYS A 32 26.01 21.24 48.89
C LYS A 32 24.81 21.42 47.99
N LYS A 33 23.97 22.43 48.24
CA LYS A 33 22.82 22.74 47.39
C LYS A 33 23.25 23.12 45.98
N LYS A 34 24.28 23.98 45.84
CA LYS A 34 24.83 24.37 44.54
C LYS A 34 25.46 23.18 43.80
N GLU A 35 26.24 22.35 44.49
CA GLU A 35 26.83 21.14 43.89
C GLU A 35 25.76 20.15 43.38
N LEU A 36 24.63 20.03 44.08
CA LEU A 36 23.50 19.22 43.63
C LEU A 36 22.77 19.83 42.43
N GLU A 37 22.52 21.15 42.44
CA GLU A 37 21.92 21.86 41.30
C GLU A 37 22.79 21.75 40.04
N GLU A 38 24.12 21.91 40.17
CA GLU A 38 25.08 21.73 39.07
C GLU A 38 25.11 20.29 38.56
N ALA A 39 25.08 19.29 39.45
CA ALA A 39 25.02 17.88 39.05
C ALA A 39 23.69 17.53 38.36
N GLU A 40 22.57 18.07 38.84
CA GLU A 40 21.26 17.91 38.20
C GLU A 40 21.20 18.59 36.82
N GLU A 41 21.83 19.75 36.66
CA GLU A 41 21.93 20.46 35.38
C GLU A 41 22.80 19.69 34.38
N ILE A 42 23.94 19.14 34.82
CA ILE A 42 24.78 18.26 33.99
C ILE A 42 23.96 17.03 33.54
N ILE A 43 23.30 16.33 34.46
CA ILE A 43 22.47 15.15 34.13
C ILE A 43 21.31 15.52 33.20
N ARG A 44 20.66 16.67 33.40
CA ARG A 44 19.60 17.17 32.51
C ARG A 44 20.15 17.45 31.12
N SER A 45 21.30 18.11 31.03
CA SER A 45 21.94 18.44 29.74
C SER A 45 22.50 17.21 29.00
N GLU A 46 22.96 16.19 29.71
CA GLU A 46 23.53 14.97 29.11
C GLU A 46 22.46 13.94 28.65
N THR A 47 21.20 14.07 29.10
CA THR A 47 20.17 13.05 28.82
C THR A 47 19.10 13.44 27.81
N GLU A 48 19.03 14.70 27.38
CA GLU A 48 17.93 15.23 26.57
C GLU A 48 18.20 15.18 25.04
N ASP A 49 19.46 15.29 24.59
CA ASP A 49 19.77 15.33 23.15
C ASP A 49 20.09 13.96 22.53
N ALA A 50 20.92 13.13 23.19
CA ALA A 50 21.36 11.85 22.61
C ALA A 50 20.23 10.82 22.47
N LYS A 51 19.25 10.83 23.38
CA LYS A 51 18.10 9.90 23.33
C LYS A 51 17.02 10.37 22.36
N GLN A 52 16.86 11.67 22.18
CA GLN A 52 15.88 12.19 21.21
C GLN A 52 16.35 11.95 19.78
N GLU A 53 17.64 12.15 19.48
CA GLU A 53 18.18 11.84 18.15
C GLU A 53 18.06 10.35 17.81
N GLU A 54 18.38 9.44 18.73
CA GLU A 54 18.25 7.99 18.53
C GLU A 54 16.78 7.58 18.31
N ILE A 55 15.85 8.15 19.07
CA ILE A 55 14.40 7.91 18.89
C ILE A 55 13.91 8.45 17.54
N ILE A 56 14.35 9.65 17.14
CA ILE A 56 14.00 10.24 15.83
C ILE A 56 14.56 9.40 14.69
N GLU A 57 15.79 8.90 14.81
CA GLU A 57 16.41 8.03 13.80
C GLU A 57 15.68 6.68 13.70
N GLN A 58 15.34 6.06 14.83
CA GLN A 58 14.53 4.83 14.84
C GLN A 58 13.13 5.04 14.27
N LEU A 59 12.48 6.19 14.53
CA LEU A 59 11.19 6.53 13.96
C LEU A 59 11.28 6.74 12.45
N LYS A 60 12.32 7.43 11.95
CA LYS A 60 12.56 7.59 10.51
C LYS A 60 12.83 6.26 9.80
N GLN A 61 13.56 5.35 10.43
CA GLN A 61 13.79 4.00 9.88
C GLN A 61 12.48 3.20 9.79
N LYS A 62 11.64 3.24 10.84
CA LYS A 62 10.32 2.59 10.83
C LYS A 62 9.34 3.23 9.84
N GLU A 63 9.39 4.55 9.67
CA GLU A 63 8.59 5.26 8.66
C GLU A 63 9.02 4.89 7.24
N ALA A 64 10.33 4.81 6.98
CA ALA A 64 10.86 4.38 5.69
C ALA A 64 10.51 2.91 5.39
N GLU A 65 10.58 2.01 6.37
CA GLU A 65 10.18 0.61 6.25
C GLU A 65 8.66 0.47 6.05
N GLY A 66 7.87 1.26 6.78
CA GLY A 66 6.42 1.33 6.60
C GLY A 66 6.01 1.85 5.22
N ASN A 67 6.66 2.90 4.72
CA ASN A 67 6.42 3.44 3.38
C ASN A 67 6.86 2.47 2.29
N LYS A 68 7.98 1.76 2.48
CA LYS A 68 8.43 0.72 1.54
C LYS A 68 7.44 -0.44 1.49
N ASN A 69 6.96 -0.93 2.64
CA ASN A 69 5.92 -1.96 2.69
C ASN A 69 4.61 -1.47 2.09
N LEU A 70 4.26 -0.19 2.27
CA LEU A 70 3.06 0.41 1.68
C LEU A 70 3.20 0.56 0.16
N GLU A 71 4.37 0.97 -0.34
CA GLU A 71 4.69 1.04 -1.77
C GLU A 71 4.74 -0.35 -2.40
N GLU A 72 5.30 -1.36 -1.73
CA GLU A 72 5.27 -2.76 -2.18
C GLU A 72 3.83 -3.29 -2.17
N THR A 73 3.05 -3.01 -1.13
CA THR A 73 1.62 -3.41 -1.07
C THR A 73 0.79 -2.67 -2.11
N ILE A 74 1.04 -1.38 -2.36
CA ILE A 74 0.36 -0.61 -3.41
C ILE A 74 0.81 -1.08 -4.79
N ALA A 75 2.08 -1.43 -4.99
CA ALA A 75 2.56 -2.00 -6.24
C ALA A 75 1.95 -3.39 -6.48
N GLU A 76 1.88 -4.24 -5.46
CA GLU A 76 1.22 -5.55 -5.53
C GLU A 76 -0.29 -5.41 -5.79
N ASN A 77 -0.97 -4.43 -5.18
CA ASN A 77 -2.39 -4.16 -5.44
C ASN A 77 -2.64 -3.44 -6.79
N ASN A 78 -1.76 -2.54 -7.23
CA ASN A 78 -1.86 -1.88 -8.54
C ASN A 78 -1.51 -2.83 -9.70
N VAL A 79 -0.74 -3.89 -9.45
CA VAL A 79 -0.56 -5.00 -10.40
C VAL A 79 -1.81 -5.89 -10.47
N GLN A 80 -2.75 -5.75 -9.54
CA GLN A 80 -4.07 -6.43 -9.54
C GLN A 80 -5.26 -5.55 -9.95
N GLU A 81 -5.06 -4.30 -10.36
CA GLU A 81 -6.00 -3.68 -11.29
C GLU A 81 -5.79 -4.32 -12.67
N GLU A 82 -6.22 -5.59 -12.78
CA GLU A 82 -6.74 -6.11 -14.04
C GLU A 82 -7.70 -5.05 -14.56
N ILE A 83 -7.41 -4.55 -15.75
CA ILE A 83 -8.27 -3.62 -16.47
C ILE A 83 -9.56 -4.40 -16.73
N ILE A 84 -10.51 -4.35 -15.79
CA ILE A 84 -11.83 -4.93 -15.99
C ILE A 84 -12.39 -4.21 -17.21
N PRO A 85 -12.66 -4.92 -18.34
CA PRO A 85 -13.21 -4.29 -19.53
C PRO A 85 -14.50 -3.58 -19.13
N SER A 86 -14.69 -2.39 -19.67
CA SER A 86 -15.86 -1.57 -19.37
C SER A 86 -17.14 -2.37 -19.63
N GLU A 87 -18.23 -2.06 -18.91
CA GLU A 87 -19.54 -2.69 -19.18
C GLU A 87 -19.95 -2.56 -20.66
N GLU A 88 -19.52 -1.49 -21.32
CA GLU A 88 -19.73 -1.27 -22.75
C GLU A 88 -18.97 -2.29 -23.62
N GLU A 89 -17.69 -2.57 -23.31
CA GLU A 89 -16.89 -3.58 -24.00
C GLU A 89 -17.44 -5.00 -23.79
N ILE A 90 -17.87 -5.33 -22.56
CA ILE A 90 -18.50 -6.61 -22.26
C ILE A 90 -19.79 -6.79 -23.07
N ASN A 91 -20.63 -5.75 -23.15
CA ASN A 91 -21.88 -5.78 -23.90
C ASN A 91 -21.63 -5.91 -25.42
N GLN A 92 -20.62 -5.22 -25.96
CA GLN A 92 -20.24 -5.35 -27.36
C GLN A 92 -19.78 -6.78 -27.69
N ARG A 93 -18.91 -7.36 -26.85
CA ARG A 93 -18.42 -8.73 -27.03
C ARG A 93 -19.55 -9.77 -26.93
N SER A 94 -20.46 -9.62 -25.97
CA SER A 94 -21.63 -10.49 -25.80
C SER A 94 -22.58 -10.46 -27.01
N ASN A 95 -22.83 -9.27 -27.55
CA ASN A 95 -23.67 -9.10 -28.74
C ASN A 95 -23.05 -9.76 -29.98
N LEU A 96 -21.72 -9.64 -30.16
CA LEU A 96 -21.01 -10.31 -31.26
C LEU A 96 -21.14 -11.84 -31.17
N TYR A 97 -20.92 -12.42 -29.98
CA TYR A 97 -21.05 -13.86 -29.77
C TYR A 97 -22.48 -14.36 -30.05
N THR A 98 -23.49 -13.64 -29.56
CA THR A 98 -24.90 -14.00 -29.75
C THR A 98 -25.27 -14.01 -31.24
N GLY A 99 -24.88 -12.97 -31.99
CA GLY A 99 -25.14 -12.90 -33.44
C GLY A 99 -24.42 -13.99 -34.25
N LEU A 100 -23.19 -14.35 -33.87
CA LEU A 100 -22.47 -15.45 -34.49
C LEU A 100 -23.14 -16.81 -34.24
N LYS A 101 -23.63 -17.02 -33.01
CA LYS A 101 -24.32 -18.25 -32.63
C LYS A 101 -25.62 -18.43 -33.41
N GLU A 102 -26.42 -17.37 -33.54
CA GLU A 102 -27.64 -17.40 -34.35
C GLU A 102 -27.33 -17.72 -35.83
N THR A 103 -26.28 -17.10 -36.38
CA THR A 103 -25.83 -17.39 -37.75
C THR A 103 -25.41 -18.85 -37.90
N PHE A 104 -24.71 -19.40 -36.91
CA PHE A 104 -24.31 -20.81 -36.90
C PHE A 104 -25.50 -21.76 -36.85
N GLU A 105 -26.49 -21.49 -35.99
CA GLU A 105 -27.70 -22.30 -35.86
C GLU A 105 -28.47 -22.36 -37.20
N LYS A 106 -28.60 -21.22 -37.90
CA LYS A 106 -29.20 -21.18 -39.25
C LYS A 106 -28.41 -22.01 -40.26
N VAL A 107 -27.08 -21.87 -40.27
CA VAL A 107 -26.21 -22.65 -41.17
C VAL A 107 -26.30 -24.15 -40.91
N GLN A 108 -26.34 -24.58 -39.65
CA GLN A 108 -26.53 -25.98 -39.29
C GLN A 108 -27.88 -26.53 -39.75
N GLN A 109 -28.93 -25.70 -39.71
CA GLN A 109 -30.26 -26.03 -40.20
C GLN A 109 -30.35 -26.04 -41.74
N GLY A 110 -29.28 -25.67 -42.44
CA GLY A 110 -29.24 -25.59 -43.90
C GLY A 110 -29.95 -24.37 -44.47
N GLU A 111 -30.23 -23.36 -43.64
CA GLU A 111 -30.85 -22.11 -44.08
C GLU A 111 -29.85 -21.26 -44.89
N TYR A 112 -30.38 -20.56 -45.89
CA TYR A 112 -29.58 -19.65 -46.72
C TYR A 112 -29.28 -18.37 -45.93
N ILE A 113 -27.98 -18.11 -45.69
CA ILE A 113 -27.52 -16.82 -45.18
C ILE A 113 -27.58 -15.79 -46.31
N ASN A 114 -28.38 -14.74 -46.14
CA ASN A 114 -28.49 -13.69 -47.14
C ASN A 114 -27.23 -12.80 -47.20
N SER A 115 -27.12 -11.95 -48.23
CA SER A 115 -25.93 -11.12 -48.44
C SER A 115 -25.62 -10.19 -47.27
N THR A 116 -26.64 -9.70 -46.57
CA THR A 116 -26.49 -8.82 -45.41
C THR A 116 -25.95 -9.58 -44.20
N GLU A 117 -26.52 -10.74 -43.88
CA GLU A 117 -26.05 -11.60 -42.79
C GLU A 117 -24.63 -12.09 -43.05
N ARG A 118 -24.28 -12.35 -44.31
CA ARG A 118 -22.93 -12.76 -44.71
C ARG A 118 -21.91 -11.62 -44.57
N GLU A 119 -22.31 -10.39 -44.90
CA GLU A 119 -21.49 -9.19 -44.68
C GLU A 119 -21.26 -8.94 -43.18
N THR A 120 -22.31 -9.09 -42.36
CA THR A 120 -22.22 -8.99 -40.90
C THR A 120 -21.25 -10.04 -40.34
N PHE A 121 -21.35 -11.29 -40.80
CA PHE A 121 -20.42 -12.36 -40.41
C PHE A 121 -18.96 -12.00 -40.72
N TYR A 122 -18.65 -11.55 -41.93
CA TYR A 122 -17.27 -11.20 -42.30
C TYR A 122 -16.74 -9.98 -41.54
N LYS A 123 -17.57 -8.97 -41.29
CA LYS A 123 -17.19 -7.81 -40.46
C LYS A 123 -16.89 -8.23 -39.02
N THR A 124 -17.71 -9.11 -38.44
CA THR A 124 -17.47 -9.66 -37.10
C THR A 124 -16.20 -10.51 -37.06
N GLN A 125 -15.95 -11.31 -38.10
CA GLN A 125 -14.72 -12.09 -38.23
C GLN A 125 -13.47 -11.20 -38.35
N GLU A 126 -13.53 -10.14 -39.15
CA GLU A 126 -12.43 -9.17 -39.29
C GLU A 126 -12.16 -8.43 -37.98
N ALA A 127 -13.21 -7.99 -37.28
CA ALA A 127 -13.10 -7.36 -35.96
C ALA A 127 -12.50 -8.30 -34.89
N LEU A 128 -12.82 -9.60 -34.93
CA LEU A 128 -12.26 -10.59 -34.00
C LEU A 128 -10.82 -10.98 -34.32
N ASN A 129 -10.39 -10.86 -35.58
CA ASN A 129 -9.02 -11.12 -36.00
C ASN A 129 -8.08 -9.95 -35.68
N SER A 130 -8.60 -8.72 -35.61
CA SER A 130 -7.83 -7.54 -35.20
C SER A 130 -7.69 -7.42 -33.68
N GLN A 131 -8.52 -8.10 -32.90
CA GLN A 131 -8.43 -8.16 -31.44
C GLN A 131 -7.43 -9.24 -30.99
N GLN A 132 -6.36 -8.82 -30.29
CA GLN A 132 -5.45 -9.75 -29.61
C GLN A 132 -6.21 -10.51 -28.52
N ALA A 133 -5.95 -11.82 -28.41
CA ALA A 133 -6.60 -12.71 -27.44
C ALA A 133 -6.14 -12.49 -25.99
N GLU A 134 -5.24 -11.53 -25.76
CA GLU A 134 -4.55 -11.33 -24.48
C GLU A 134 -5.43 -10.67 -23.41
N GLU A 135 -6.63 -10.18 -23.75
CA GLU A 135 -7.54 -9.45 -22.84
C GLU A 135 -8.99 -9.97 -22.90
N ASP A 136 -9.22 -11.28 -22.81
CA ASP A 136 -10.56 -11.90 -22.81
C ASP A 136 -10.91 -12.61 -21.49
N ASP A 137 -11.06 -11.83 -20.42
CA ASP A 137 -11.38 -12.31 -19.05
C ASP A 137 -12.61 -13.23 -18.98
N PHE A 138 -13.52 -13.12 -19.95
CA PHE A 138 -14.76 -13.88 -20.01
C PHE A 138 -14.82 -14.92 -21.14
N GLY A 139 -13.76 -15.11 -21.93
CA GLY A 139 -13.69 -16.14 -22.98
C GLY A 139 -14.69 -15.95 -24.14
N TYR A 140 -15.17 -14.73 -24.41
CA TYR A 140 -16.10 -14.46 -25.52
C TYR A 140 -15.43 -14.43 -26.89
N ILE A 141 -14.20 -13.90 -26.98
CA ILE A 141 -13.40 -13.85 -28.21
C ILE A 141 -13.00 -15.27 -28.60
N GLU A 142 -12.54 -16.09 -27.64
CA GLU A 142 -12.17 -17.48 -27.92
C GLU A 142 -13.37 -18.29 -28.40
N ARG A 143 -14.52 -18.21 -27.70
CA ARG A 143 -15.76 -18.90 -28.10
C ARG A 143 -16.28 -18.41 -29.45
N SER A 144 -16.15 -17.11 -29.75
CA SER A 144 -16.55 -16.55 -31.04
C SER A 144 -15.68 -17.06 -32.20
N LYS A 145 -14.36 -17.20 -31.99
CA LYS A 145 -13.44 -17.79 -32.97
C LYS A 145 -13.78 -19.25 -33.28
N GLN A 146 -14.11 -20.04 -32.25
CA GLN A 146 -14.55 -21.44 -32.43
C GLN A 146 -15.87 -21.54 -33.22
N VAL A 147 -16.82 -20.63 -32.98
CA VAL A 147 -18.08 -20.58 -33.74
C VAL A 147 -17.82 -20.21 -35.20
N ILE A 148 -16.96 -19.23 -35.47
CA ILE A 148 -16.54 -18.86 -36.84
C ILE A 148 -15.90 -20.04 -37.56
N GLU A 149 -14.99 -20.76 -36.90
CA GLU A 149 -14.36 -21.95 -37.46
C GLU A 149 -15.40 -23.02 -37.80
N SER A 150 -16.35 -23.25 -36.90
CA SER A 150 -17.45 -24.20 -37.10
C SER A 150 -18.37 -23.80 -38.26
N ILE A 151 -18.70 -22.50 -38.40
CA ILE A 151 -19.45 -21.97 -39.55
C ILE A 151 -18.69 -22.24 -40.85
N ASN A 152 -17.39 -21.91 -40.89
CA ASN A 152 -16.57 -22.09 -42.09
C ASN A 152 -16.44 -23.56 -42.47
N GLN A 153 -16.25 -24.47 -41.50
CA GLN A 153 -16.23 -25.92 -41.74
C GLN A 153 -17.58 -26.43 -42.26
N THR A 154 -18.70 -25.93 -41.72
CA THR A 154 -20.04 -26.34 -42.17
C THR A 154 -20.33 -25.85 -43.59
N LEU A 155 -19.97 -24.60 -43.90
CA LEU A 155 -20.04 -24.07 -45.26
C LEU A 155 -19.15 -24.87 -46.22
N HIS A 156 -17.92 -25.20 -45.83
CA HIS A 156 -17.01 -25.99 -46.65
C HIS A 156 -17.50 -27.44 -46.86
N THR A 157 -18.05 -28.12 -45.85
CA THR A 157 -18.59 -29.47 -46.05
C THR A 157 -19.85 -29.46 -46.91
N SER A 158 -20.65 -28.40 -46.84
CA SER A 158 -21.82 -28.23 -47.70
C SER A 158 -21.48 -27.97 -49.18
N THR A 159 -20.32 -27.36 -49.47
CA THR A 159 -19.86 -27.17 -50.86
C THR A 159 -19.29 -28.44 -51.49
N TYR A 160 -18.68 -29.32 -50.70
CA TYR A 160 -18.07 -30.57 -51.21
C TYR A 160 -19.02 -31.78 -51.26
N LYS A 161 -20.22 -31.69 -50.65
CA LYS A 161 -21.25 -32.74 -50.78
C LYS A 161 -21.97 -32.78 -52.13
N LYS A 162 -21.58 -31.94 -53.11
CA LYS A 162 -22.19 -31.89 -54.45
C LYS A 162 -21.38 -32.56 -55.57
N GLU A 163 -20.23 -33.18 -55.28
CA GLU A 163 -19.38 -33.81 -56.32
C GLU A 163 -19.31 -35.35 -56.28
N ASP A 164 -20.08 -36.03 -55.42
CA ASP A 164 -20.08 -37.51 -55.30
C ASP A 164 -21.49 -38.15 -55.48
N ASP A 165 -22.40 -37.52 -56.22
CA ASP A 165 -23.54 -38.23 -56.83
C ASP A 165 -23.15 -38.62 -58.26
N HIS A 166 -22.34 -39.68 -58.35
CA HIS A 166 -22.05 -40.40 -59.59
C HIS A 166 -22.84 -41.70 -59.68
#